data_AF-A0A662B8G7-F1
#
_entry.id   AF-A0A662B8G7-F1
#
_cell.length_a   1.000
_cell.length_b   1.000
_cell.length_c   1.000
_cell.angle_alpha   90.00
_cell.angle_beta   90.00
_cell.angle_gamma   90.00
#
_symmetry.space_group_name_H-M   'P 1'
#
loop_
_entity.id
_entity.type
_entity.pdbx_description
1 polymer ?
#
loop_
_entity_poly.entity_id
_entity_poly.type
_entity_poly.pdbx_seq_one_letter_code
_entity_poly.pdbx_strand_id
1 'polypeptide(L)'
;MENNNNPEEKDYNISFFKPTTPLAKFNRNLIIGLFTVWAVAIFGFQILLRIVETPTPEKAYENYELVWDDVKSGNASVADKQVFIKSVLSVLGKITIDPNDRLFLSNSVNKLTLGLVPETEKNAFTSKIVAFKNSDFDNPDYQELKNGLSIASAGYIGVSPNTLEAKLIPFELITANSKTIDSKAVESIMAKYLIHNQSFITDYYFLGFPFHYFYTAVFLLILFVGLCLYYCIATDIAMKKLGIVED
;
A
#
# COMPACT_ATOMS: atom_id res chain seq x y z
N MET A 1 75.60 29.97 -10.11
CA MET A 1 74.70 29.63 -11.23
C MET A 1 74.32 28.17 -11.05
N GLU A 2 73.27 27.90 -10.28
CA GLU A 2 72.68 26.57 -10.18
C GLU A 2 71.39 26.56 -10.98
N ASN A 3 71.35 25.69 -11.97
CA ASN A 3 70.27 25.54 -12.93
C ASN A 3 69.21 24.61 -12.31
N ASN A 4 68.20 25.19 -11.66
CA ASN A 4 67.03 24.45 -11.18
C ASN A 4 66.07 24.17 -12.36
N ASN A 5 66.39 23.16 -13.16
CA ASN A 5 65.43 22.54 -14.07
C ASN A 5 64.56 21.57 -13.26
N ASN A 6 63.52 22.10 -12.60
CA ASN A 6 62.46 21.27 -12.05
C ASN A 6 61.55 20.88 -13.23
N PRO A 7 61.38 19.58 -13.55
CA PRO A 7 60.53 19.17 -14.66
C PRO A 7 59.10 19.62 -14.37
N GLU A 8 58.47 20.25 -15.36
CA GLU A 8 57.09 20.72 -15.34
C GLU A 8 56.19 19.71 -14.62
N GLU A 9 55.67 20.12 -13.45
CA GLU A 9 54.69 19.38 -12.70
C GLU A 9 53.44 19.28 -13.59
N LYS A 10 53.30 18.16 -14.32
CA LYS A 10 52.15 17.91 -15.19
C LYS A 10 50.91 17.97 -14.32
N ASP A 11 50.16 19.06 -14.45
CA ASP A 11 48.92 19.28 -13.71
C ASP A 11 47.87 18.26 -14.16
N TYR A 12 47.85 17.11 -13.48
CA TYR A 12 46.84 16.06 -13.65
C TYR A 12 45.55 16.46 -12.93
N ASN A 13 45.00 17.61 -13.30
CA ASN A 13 43.68 18.04 -12.84
C ASN A 13 42.61 17.17 -13.54
N ILE A 14 42.29 16.02 -12.93
CA ILE A 14 41.24 15.11 -13.38
C ILE A 14 39.91 15.61 -12.79
N SER A 15 39.14 16.34 -13.60
CA SER A 15 37.79 16.77 -13.24
C SER A 15 36.74 16.05 -14.10
N PHE A 16 35.71 15.51 -13.45
CA PHE A 16 34.53 14.96 -14.15
C PHE A 16 33.77 16.05 -14.92
N PHE A 17 33.64 17.25 -14.32
CA PHE A 17 32.90 18.36 -14.92
C PHE A 17 33.71 19.15 -15.95
N LYS A 18 35.04 19.14 -15.83
CA LYS A 18 35.97 19.80 -16.76
C LYS A 18 37.07 18.82 -17.23
N PRO A 19 36.74 17.77 -17.99
CA PRO A 19 37.73 16.79 -18.41
C PRO A 19 38.69 17.37 -19.45
N THR A 20 39.97 17.32 -19.13
CA THR A 20 41.07 17.85 -19.94
C THR A 20 41.61 16.83 -20.92
N THR A 21 41.67 15.54 -20.54
CA THR A 21 42.21 14.45 -21.38
C THR A 21 41.15 13.79 -22.27
N PRO A 22 41.54 13.21 -23.43
CA PRO A 22 40.61 12.47 -24.30
C PRO A 22 39.89 11.32 -23.58
N LEU A 23 40.61 10.56 -22.75
CA LEU A 23 40.05 9.47 -21.95
C LEU A 23 39.03 9.99 -20.93
N ALA A 24 39.32 11.09 -20.24
CA ALA A 24 38.38 11.68 -19.28
C ALA A 24 37.10 12.19 -19.96
N LYS A 25 37.20 12.76 -21.17
CA LYS A 25 36.04 13.17 -21.97
C LYS A 25 35.16 11.97 -22.37
N PHE A 26 35.79 10.87 -22.81
CA PHE A 26 35.10 9.63 -23.13
C PHE A 26 34.39 9.06 -21.90
N ASN A 27 35.10 8.89 -20.78
CA ASN A 27 34.54 8.34 -19.54
C ASN A 27 33.37 9.17 -19.03
N ARG A 28 33.48 10.51 -19.04
CA ARG A 28 32.38 11.40 -18.64
C ARG A 28 31.13 11.15 -19.49
N ASN A 29 31.27 11.14 -20.82
CA ASN A 29 30.13 10.97 -21.72
C ASN A 29 29.50 9.57 -21.57
N LEU A 30 30.32 8.54 -21.41
CA LEU A 30 29.87 7.18 -21.13
C LEU A 30 29.08 7.11 -19.82
N ILE A 31 29.63 7.66 -18.73
CA ILE A 31 28.96 7.70 -17.42
C ILE A 31 27.62 8.44 -17.51
N ILE A 32 27.57 9.61 -18.16
CA ILE A 32 26.32 10.36 -18.35
C ILE A 32 25.30 9.53 -19.13
N GLY A 33 25.72 8.83 -20.20
CA GLY A 33 24.86 7.96 -20.98
C GLY A 33 24.28 6.81 -20.15
N LEU A 34 25.13 6.09 -19.42
CA LEU A 34 24.69 4.96 -18.58
C LEU A 34 23.78 5.41 -17.44
N PHE A 35 24.11 6.52 -16.79
CA PHE A 35 23.26 7.11 -15.77
C PHE A 35 21.89 7.53 -16.34
N THR A 36 21.85 8.08 -17.55
CA THR A 36 20.59 8.46 -18.21
C THR A 36 19.73 7.23 -18.48
N VAL A 37 20.31 6.15 -19.01
CA VAL A 37 19.59 4.88 -19.23
C VAL A 37 19.02 4.33 -17.93
N TRP A 38 19.83 4.29 -16.87
CA TRP A 38 19.41 3.84 -15.55
C TRP A 38 18.27 4.71 -14.98
N ALA A 39 18.41 6.04 -15.07
CA ALA A 39 17.40 6.98 -14.60
C ALA A 39 16.08 6.82 -15.37
N VAL A 40 16.14 6.68 -16.70
CA VAL A 40 14.95 6.43 -17.53
C VAL A 40 14.31 5.08 -17.18
N ALA A 41 15.08 4.02 -16.93
CA ALA A 41 14.53 2.73 -16.54
C ALA A 41 13.79 2.82 -15.20
N ILE A 42 14.34 3.52 -14.21
CA ILE A 42 13.69 3.65 -12.90
C ILE A 42 12.51 4.62 -12.97
N PHE A 43 12.77 5.88 -13.30
CA PHE A 43 11.75 6.92 -13.23
C PHE A 43 10.74 6.80 -14.37
N GLY A 44 11.17 6.39 -15.55
CA GLY A 44 10.27 6.13 -16.68
C GLY A 44 9.29 5.00 -16.37
N PHE A 45 9.71 3.96 -15.66
CA PHE A 45 8.78 2.91 -15.20
C PHE A 45 7.77 3.44 -14.18
N GLN A 46 8.19 4.23 -13.20
CA GLN A 46 7.28 4.83 -12.22
C GLN A 46 6.27 5.79 -12.88
N ILE A 47 6.74 6.62 -13.83
CA ILE A 47 5.89 7.50 -14.62
C ILE A 47 4.92 6.68 -15.47
N LEU A 48 5.39 5.60 -16.10
CA LEU A 48 4.55 4.72 -16.89
C LEU A 48 3.43 4.12 -16.04
N LEU A 49 3.74 3.57 -14.87
CA LEU A 49 2.74 3.05 -13.92
C LEU A 49 1.69 4.11 -13.58
N ARG A 50 2.12 5.36 -13.33
CA ARG A 50 1.22 6.47 -13.02
C ARG A 50 0.34 6.90 -14.20
N ILE A 51 0.80 6.70 -15.43
CA ILE A 51 0.03 7.05 -16.65
C ILE A 51 -1.00 5.98 -16.97
N VAL A 52 -0.65 4.70 -16.74
CA VAL A 52 -1.52 3.57 -17.12
C VAL A 52 -2.48 3.14 -16.02
N GLU A 53 -2.39 3.72 -14.83
CA GLU A 53 -3.28 3.40 -13.72
C GLU A 53 -4.71 3.91 -13.95
N THR A 54 -5.68 3.09 -13.55
CA THR A 54 -7.10 3.41 -13.53
C THR A 54 -7.68 3.13 -12.15
N PRO A 55 -8.64 3.94 -11.67
CA PRO A 55 -9.33 3.66 -10.42
C PRO A 55 -10.17 2.40 -10.56
N THR A 56 -9.80 1.34 -9.84
CA THR A 56 -10.48 0.05 -9.85
C THR A 56 -11.06 -0.22 -8.47
N PRO A 57 -12.40 -0.43 -8.36
CA PRO A 57 -13.02 -0.76 -7.08
C PRO A 57 -12.69 -2.19 -6.65
N GLU A 58 -12.47 -2.39 -5.36
CA GLU A 58 -12.46 -3.73 -4.76
C GLU A 58 -13.87 -4.32 -4.73
N LYS A 59 -13.98 -5.65 -4.70
CA LYS A 59 -15.26 -6.36 -4.55
C LYS A 59 -16.09 -5.90 -3.33
N ALA A 60 -15.42 -5.49 -2.24
CA ALA A 60 -16.12 -4.96 -1.07
C ALA A 60 -16.81 -3.61 -1.36
N TYR A 61 -16.23 -2.79 -2.25
CA TYR A 61 -16.83 -1.52 -2.68
C TYR A 61 -18.05 -1.77 -3.56
N GLU A 62 -17.94 -2.69 -4.52
CA GLU A 62 -19.07 -3.09 -5.38
C GLU A 62 -20.25 -3.60 -4.53
N ASN A 63 -19.99 -4.49 -3.57
CA ASN A 63 -21.00 -4.97 -2.64
C ASN A 63 -21.61 -3.84 -1.79
N TYR A 64 -20.80 -2.86 -1.39
CA TYR A 64 -21.26 -1.69 -0.64
C TYR A 64 -22.21 -0.83 -1.49
N GLU A 65 -21.82 -0.49 -2.72
CA GLU A 65 -22.64 0.35 -3.61
C GLU A 65 -24.01 -0.28 -3.89
N LEU A 66 -24.08 -1.60 -4.04
CA LEU A 66 -25.34 -2.31 -4.28
C LEU A 66 -26.39 -2.13 -3.17
N VAL A 67 -25.95 -1.94 -1.92
CA VAL A 67 -26.86 -1.91 -0.75
C VAL A 67 -26.94 -0.53 -0.09
N TRP A 68 -26.09 0.41 -0.53
CA TRP A 68 -25.88 1.65 0.21
C TRP A 68 -27.12 2.55 0.24
N ASP A 69 -27.83 2.70 -0.88
CA ASP A 69 -29.02 3.55 -0.96
C ASP A 69 -30.13 3.09 0.00
N ASP A 70 -30.31 1.77 0.13
CA ASP A 70 -31.29 1.20 1.06
C ASP A 70 -30.84 1.35 2.52
N VAL A 71 -29.54 1.22 2.80
CA VAL A 71 -29.00 1.44 4.15
C VAL A 71 -29.14 2.90 4.55
N LYS A 72 -28.85 3.83 3.63
CA LYS A 72 -28.93 5.27 3.82
C LYS A 72 -30.38 5.74 4.02
N SER A 73 -31.33 5.18 3.27
CA SER A 73 -32.76 5.50 3.39
C SER A 73 -33.44 4.81 4.59
N GLY A 74 -32.77 3.82 5.21
CA GLY A 74 -33.31 3.05 6.33
C GLY A 74 -34.23 1.90 5.91
N ASN A 75 -34.34 1.62 4.61
CA ASN A 75 -35.19 0.57 4.03
C ASN A 75 -34.46 -0.76 3.82
N ALA A 76 -33.15 -0.82 4.13
CA ALA A 76 -32.34 -2.02 3.97
C ALA A 76 -32.91 -3.25 4.66
N SER A 77 -32.95 -4.36 3.91
CA SER A 77 -33.26 -5.68 4.45
C SER A 77 -32.18 -6.15 5.43
N VAL A 78 -32.43 -7.27 6.12
CA VAL A 78 -31.42 -7.90 6.98
C VAL A 78 -30.19 -8.28 6.17
N ALA A 79 -30.36 -8.85 4.98
CA ALA A 79 -29.25 -9.23 4.10
C ALA A 79 -28.43 -8.01 3.66
N ASP A 80 -29.10 -6.91 3.31
CA ASP A 80 -28.43 -5.68 2.86
C ASP A 80 -27.58 -5.07 3.97
N LYS A 81 -28.12 -5.03 5.21
CA LYS A 81 -27.37 -4.59 6.39
C LYS A 81 -26.14 -5.48 6.64
N GLN A 82 -26.29 -6.80 6.47
CA GLN A 82 -25.17 -7.74 6.62
C GLN A 82 -24.09 -7.53 5.56
N VAL A 83 -24.47 -7.35 4.30
CA VAL A 83 -23.54 -7.04 3.19
C VAL A 83 -22.81 -5.74 3.47
N PHE A 84 -23.52 -4.68 3.86
CA PHE A 84 -22.93 -3.40 4.21
C PHE A 84 -21.92 -3.54 5.36
N ILE A 85 -22.29 -4.21 6.45
CA ILE A 85 -21.39 -4.41 7.60
C ILE A 85 -20.11 -5.15 7.17
N LYS A 86 -20.23 -6.20 6.35
CA LYS A 86 -19.07 -6.94 5.83
C LYS A 86 -18.15 -6.05 4.99
N SER A 87 -18.72 -5.23 4.11
CA SER A 87 -17.95 -4.28 3.32
C SER A 87 -17.23 -3.25 4.20
N VAL A 88 -17.89 -2.71 5.22
CA VAL A 88 -17.27 -1.75 6.16
C VAL A 88 -16.17 -2.43 7.00
N LEU A 89 -16.38 -3.67 7.44
CA LEU A 89 -15.37 -4.43 8.19
C LEU A 89 -14.11 -4.70 7.36
N SER A 90 -14.23 -4.83 6.03
CA SER A 90 -13.07 -4.94 5.14
C SER A 90 -12.17 -3.70 5.18
N VAL A 91 -12.76 -2.51 5.39
CA VAL A 91 -12.02 -1.25 5.56
C VAL A 91 -11.47 -1.14 6.99
N LEU A 92 -12.27 -1.45 8.01
CA LEU A 92 -11.87 -1.38 9.41
C LEU A 92 -10.74 -2.37 9.76
N GLY A 93 -10.61 -3.46 9.01
CA GLY A 93 -9.48 -4.39 9.11
C GLY A 93 -8.15 -3.84 8.56
N LYS A 94 -8.15 -2.73 7.81
CA LYS A 94 -6.93 -2.12 7.28
C LYS A 94 -6.17 -1.40 8.41
N ILE A 95 -4.88 -1.71 8.55
CA ILE A 95 -4.00 -1.19 9.61
C ILE A 95 -3.79 0.34 9.50
N THR A 96 -3.92 0.89 8.29
CA THR A 96 -3.60 2.29 7.96
C THR A 96 -4.81 3.22 7.93
N ILE A 97 -5.95 2.81 8.50
CA ILE A 97 -7.14 3.65 8.57
C ILE A 97 -6.94 4.85 9.51
N ASP A 98 -7.39 6.04 9.09
CA ASP A 98 -7.36 7.23 9.94
C ASP A 98 -8.29 7.02 11.17
N PRO A 99 -7.90 7.45 12.38
CA PRO A 99 -8.73 7.27 13.57
C PRO A 99 -10.12 7.89 13.47
N ASN A 100 -10.28 9.03 12.77
CA ASN A 100 -11.58 9.67 12.58
C ASN A 100 -12.42 8.88 11.56
N ASP A 101 -11.81 8.43 10.47
CA ASP A 101 -12.48 7.62 9.46
C ASP A 101 -12.98 6.29 10.09
N ARG A 102 -12.12 5.66 10.90
CA ARG A 102 -12.47 4.49 11.70
C ARG A 102 -13.71 4.76 12.54
N LEU A 103 -13.76 5.87 13.28
CA LEU A 103 -14.88 6.19 14.15
C LEU A 103 -16.22 6.28 13.39
N PHE A 104 -16.26 6.92 12.21
CA PHE A 104 -17.48 7.00 11.39
C PHE A 104 -17.96 5.61 10.93
N LEU A 105 -17.03 4.75 10.55
CA LEU A 105 -17.32 3.37 10.16
C LEU A 105 -17.76 2.51 11.37
N SER A 106 -17.07 2.61 12.51
CA SER A 106 -17.43 1.89 13.75
C SER A 106 -18.83 2.28 14.23
N ASN A 107 -19.19 3.56 14.17
CA ASN A 107 -20.55 4.05 14.47
C ASN A 107 -21.60 3.40 13.56
N SER A 108 -21.27 3.25 12.28
CA SER A 108 -22.17 2.64 11.30
C SER A 108 -22.35 1.14 11.54
N VAL A 109 -21.25 0.42 11.81
CA VAL A 109 -21.29 -0.99 12.22
C VAL A 109 -22.12 -1.14 13.48
N ASN A 110 -21.85 -0.35 14.53
CA ASN A 110 -22.57 -0.43 15.80
C ASN A 110 -24.08 -0.22 15.62
N LYS A 111 -24.51 0.84 14.92
CA LYS A 111 -25.93 1.13 14.70
C LYS A 111 -26.62 -0.03 13.97
N LEU A 112 -26.02 -0.54 12.89
CA LEU A 112 -26.64 -1.57 12.08
C LEU A 112 -26.62 -2.93 12.78
N THR A 113 -25.55 -3.29 13.47
CA THR A 113 -25.50 -4.50 14.30
C THR A 113 -26.59 -4.46 15.36
N LEU A 114 -26.75 -3.34 16.10
CA LEU A 114 -27.84 -3.21 17.09
C LEU A 114 -29.24 -3.24 16.45
N GLY A 115 -29.36 -2.85 15.19
CA GLY A 115 -30.60 -2.98 14.41
C GLY A 115 -30.89 -4.39 13.91
N LEU A 116 -29.90 -5.30 13.95
CA LEU A 116 -30.05 -6.72 13.61
C LEU A 116 -30.32 -7.60 14.84
N VAL A 117 -30.00 -7.11 16.04
CA VAL A 117 -30.26 -7.83 17.30
C VAL A 117 -31.77 -7.82 17.58
N PRO A 118 -32.40 -8.98 17.87
CA PRO A 118 -33.79 -9.04 18.29
C PRO A 118 -34.08 -8.17 19.52
N GLU A 119 -35.23 -7.52 19.57
CA GLU A 119 -35.56 -6.57 20.64
C GLU A 119 -35.54 -7.23 22.04
N THR A 120 -35.88 -8.52 22.13
CA THR A 120 -35.81 -9.34 23.35
C THR A 120 -34.39 -9.53 23.89
N GLU A 121 -33.38 -9.48 23.02
CA GLU A 121 -31.97 -9.76 23.35
C GLU A 121 -31.11 -8.49 23.42
N LYS A 122 -31.64 -7.37 22.93
CA LYS A 122 -30.92 -6.10 22.74
C LYS A 122 -30.35 -5.52 24.02
N ASN A 123 -31.09 -5.60 25.13
CA ASN A 123 -30.61 -5.16 26.44
C ASN A 123 -29.43 -6.01 26.91
N ALA A 124 -29.53 -7.34 26.80
CA ALA A 124 -28.45 -8.25 27.19
C ALA A 124 -27.21 -8.05 26.30
N PHE A 125 -27.40 -7.88 24.99
CA PHE A 125 -26.33 -7.62 24.04
C PHE A 125 -25.62 -6.28 24.33
N THR A 126 -26.38 -5.21 24.57
CA THR A 126 -25.82 -3.89 24.91
C THR A 126 -25.05 -3.93 26.22
N SER A 127 -25.57 -4.64 27.24
CA SER A 127 -24.85 -4.85 28.50
C SER A 127 -23.50 -5.56 28.31
N LYS A 128 -23.43 -6.55 27.40
CA LYS A 128 -22.14 -7.21 27.06
C LYS A 128 -21.16 -6.24 26.40
N ILE A 129 -21.62 -5.35 25.53
CA ILE A 129 -20.76 -4.30 24.92
C ILE A 129 -20.20 -3.39 26.01
N VAL A 130 -21.04 -2.94 26.94
CA VAL A 130 -20.61 -2.06 28.05
C VAL A 130 -19.64 -2.78 28.98
N ALA A 131 -19.90 -4.05 29.31
CA ALA A 131 -18.98 -4.86 30.11
C ALA A 131 -17.62 -5.01 29.44
N PHE A 132 -17.59 -5.29 28.13
CA PHE A 132 -16.35 -5.39 27.36
C PHE A 132 -15.60 -4.05 27.27
N LYS A 133 -16.32 -2.94 27.05
CA LYS A 133 -15.74 -1.60 27.02
C LYS A 133 -15.03 -1.22 28.32
N ASN A 134 -15.57 -1.68 29.45
CA ASN A 134 -15.03 -1.41 30.79
C ASN A 134 -14.04 -2.48 31.27
N SER A 135 -13.78 -3.53 30.47
CA SER A 135 -12.81 -4.57 30.81
C SER A 135 -11.42 -4.20 30.33
N ASP A 136 -10.43 -4.35 31.20
CA ASP A 136 -9.02 -4.19 30.86
C ASP A 136 -8.45 -5.47 30.24
N PHE A 137 -7.40 -5.34 29.43
CA PHE A 137 -6.72 -6.47 28.77
C PHE A 137 -6.18 -7.52 29.77
N ASP A 138 -5.84 -7.09 30.98
CA ASP A 138 -5.31 -7.95 32.05
C ASP A 138 -6.40 -8.69 32.83
N ASN A 139 -7.68 -8.36 32.59
CA ASN A 139 -8.79 -9.04 33.25
C ASN A 139 -8.99 -10.44 32.64
N PRO A 140 -9.06 -11.52 33.45
CA PRO A 140 -9.36 -12.87 32.95
C PRO A 140 -10.65 -12.94 32.11
N ASP A 141 -11.63 -12.09 32.42
CA ASP A 141 -12.92 -12.05 31.74
C ASP A 141 -12.86 -11.37 30.36
N TYR A 142 -11.77 -10.65 30.03
CA TYR A 142 -11.63 -9.89 28.79
C TYR A 142 -11.79 -10.78 27.55
N GLN A 143 -11.11 -11.93 27.54
CA GLN A 143 -11.17 -12.88 26.42
C GLN A 143 -12.55 -13.53 26.33
N GLU A 144 -13.19 -13.82 27.46
CA GLU A 144 -14.54 -14.38 27.49
C GLU A 144 -15.57 -13.39 26.93
N LEU A 145 -15.53 -12.13 27.38
CA LEU A 145 -16.39 -11.06 26.89
C LEU A 145 -16.20 -10.81 25.39
N LYS A 146 -14.94 -10.74 24.95
CA LYS A 146 -14.58 -10.58 23.54
C LYS A 146 -15.11 -11.74 22.69
N ASN A 147 -14.87 -12.99 23.11
CA ASN A 147 -15.30 -14.17 22.37
C ASN A 147 -16.83 -14.30 22.36
N GLY A 148 -17.48 -14.02 23.49
CA GLY A 148 -18.93 -14.01 23.60
C GLY A 148 -19.59 -12.97 22.69
N LEU A 149 -19.05 -11.75 22.61
CA LEU A 149 -19.49 -10.73 21.67
C LEU A 149 -19.21 -11.10 20.22
N SER A 150 -18.04 -11.68 19.93
CA SER A 150 -17.67 -12.16 18.60
C SER A 150 -18.66 -13.21 18.10
N ILE A 151 -19.01 -14.21 18.92
CA ILE A 151 -19.96 -15.26 18.57
C ILE A 151 -21.37 -14.69 18.38
N ALA A 152 -21.85 -13.86 19.32
CA ALA A 152 -23.19 -13.29 19.25
C ALA A 152 -23.37 -12.39 18.02
N SER A 153 -22.42 -11.47 17.80
CA SER A 153 -22.46 -10.56 16.65
C SER A 153 -22.30 -11.28 15.32
N ALA A 154 -21.48 -12.34 15.26
CA ALA A 154 -21.34 -13.17 14.06
C ALA A 154 -22.67 -13.80 13.61
N GLY A 155 -23.48 -14.26 14.57
CA GLY A 155 -24.82 -14.80 14.32
C GLY A 155 -25.75 -13.79 13.65
N TYR A 156 -25.80 -12.55 14.15
CA TYR A 156 -26.66 -11.51 13.57
C TYR A 156 -26.14 -10.98 12.23
N ILE A 157 -24.82 -10.92 12.05
CA ILE A 157 -24.18 -10.38 10.83
C ILE A 157 -24.06 -11.44 9.72
N GLY A 158 -24.33 -12.72 10.04
CA GLY A 158 -24.24 -13.81 9.08
C GLY A 158 -22.80 -14.06 8.63
N VAL A 159 -21.86 -14.06 9.58
CA VAL A 159 -20.46 -14.48 9.37
C VAL A 159 -20.15 -15.68 10.26
N SER A 160 -19.15 -16.47 9.88
CA SER A 160 -18.69 -17.56 10.76
C SER A 160 -17.92 -16.98 11.96
N PRO A 161 -18.12 -17.50 13.19
CA PRO A 161 -17.43 -16.99 14.39
C PRO A 161 -15.90 -17.03 14.31
N ASN A 162 -15.34 -17.84 13.42
CA ASN A 162 -13.90 -18.02 13.27
C ASN A 162 -13.25 -17.07 12.26
N THR A 163 -14.03 -16.23 11.57
CA THR A 163 -13.48 -15.31 10.57
C THR A 163 -12.86 -14.06 11.22
N LEU A 164 -12.09 -13.31 10.43
CA LEU A 164 -11.47 -12.07 10.92
C LEU A 164 -12.53 -11.01 11.21
N GLU A 165 -13.58 -10.93 10.38
CA GLU A 165 -14.71 -10.02 10.54
C GLU A 165 -15.39 -10.22 11.90
N ALA A 166 -15.68 -11.47 12.27
CA ALA A 166 -16.23 -11.82 13.59
C ALA A 166 -15.38 -11.29 14.74
N LYS A 167 -14.05 -11.45 14.63
CA LYS A 167 -13.07 -11.03 15.65
C LYS A 167 -12.86 -9.53 15.73
N LEU A 168 -13.16 -8.78 14.66
CA LEU A 168 -13.05 -7.33 14.62
C LEU A 168 -14.25 -6.65 15.28
N ILE A 169 -15.46 -7.18 15.09
CA ILE A 169 -16.70 -6.53 15.54
C ILE A 169 -16.69 -6.09 17.01
N PRO A 170 -16.24 -6.88 18.01
CA PRO A 170 -16.22 -6.44 19.40
C PRO A 170 -15.48 -5.10 19.60
N PHE A 171 -14.36 -4.91 18.89
CA PHE A 171 -13.57 -3.68 18.96
C PHE A 171 -14.29 -2.48 18.34
N GLU A 172 -14.98 -2.71 17.22
CA GLU A 172 -15.74 -1.67 16.54
C GLU A 172 -16.98 -1.25 17.35
N LEU A 173 -17.62 -2.21 18.03
CA LEU A 173 -18.77 -1.94 18.89
C LEU A 173 -18.41 -1.06 20.11
N ILE A 174 -17.23 -1.22 20.69
CA ILE A 174 -16.79 -0.40 21.84
C ILE A 174 -16.19 0.95 21.43
N THR A 175 -15.61 1.02 20.21
CA THR A 175 -15.05 2.24 19.63
C THR A 175 -16.15 3.23 19.26
N ALA A 176 -17.32 2.73 18.84
CA ALA A 176 -18.47 3.56 18.52
C ALA A 176 -18.86 4.49 19.68
N ASN A 177 -19.09 5.75 19.35
CA ASN A 177 -19.50 6.81 20.29
C ASN A 177 -20.79 7.52 19.87
N SER A 178 -21.33 7.20 18.69
CA SER A 178 -22.58 7.75 18.18
C SER A 178 -23.52 6.65 17.73
N LYS A 179 -24.83 6.93 17.84
CA LYS A 179 -25.91 6.09 17.33
C LYS A 179 -26.36 6.50 15.92
N THR A 180 -25.74 7.52 15.32
CA THR A 180 -26.10 8.05 14.00
C THR A 180 -25.06 7.64 12.96
N ILE A 181 -25.51 7.43 11.72
CA ILE A 181 -24.65 7.20 10.56
C ILE A 181 -24.46 8.56 9.89
N ASP A 182 -23.21 8.98 9.70
CA ASP A 182 -22.89 10.10 8.82
C ASP A 182 -22.73 9.57 7.39
N SER A 183 -23.79 9.70 6.60
CA SER A 183 -23.81 9.14 5.24
C SER A 183 -22.73 9.73 4.33
N LYS A 184 -22.43 11.04 4.48
CA LYS A 184 -21.42 11.70 3.63
C LYS A 184 -20.02 11.21 3.98
N ALA A 185 -19.73 11.06 5.27
CA ALA A 185 -18.46 10.52 5.71
C ALA A 185 -18.28 9.07 5.23
N VAL A 186 -19.29 8.21 5.41
CA VAL A 186 -19.22 6.81 4.97
C VAL A 186 -18.96 6.70 3.47
N GLU A 187 -19.68 7.44 2.62
CA GLU A 187 -19.45 7.46 1.17
C GLU A 187 -18.01 7.82 0.82
N SER A 188 -17.50 8.91 1.39
CA SER A 188 -16.13 9.37 1.13
C SER A 188 -15.08 8.38 1.62
N ILE A 189 -15.29 7.75 2.78
CA ILE A 189 -14.35 6.82 3.39
C ILE A 189 -14.31 5.51 2.61
N MET A 190 -15.47 4.96 2.25
CA MET A 190 -15.56 3.70 1.50
C MET A 190 -14.86 3.84 0.14
N ALA A 191 -15.10 4.95 -0.58
CA ALA A 191 -14.41 5.24 -1.84
C ALA A 191 -12.89 5.40 -1.65
N LYS A 192 -12.47 6.17 -0.62
CA LYS A 192 -11.05 6.41 -0.32
C LYS A 192 -10.26 5.13 -0.07
N TYR A 193 -10.85 4.17 0.66
CA TYR A 193 -10.12 2.97 1.09
C TYR A 193 -10.32 1.76 0.20
N LEU A 194 -11.37 1.70 -0.65
CA LEU A 194 -11.64 0.52 -1.46
C LEU A 194 -11.52 0.74 -2.97
N ILE A 195 -11.26 1.97 -3.41
CA ILE A 195 -10.90 2.25 -4.80
C ILE A 195 -9.39 2.40 -4.87
N HIS A 196 -8.75 1.53 -5.64
CA HIS A 196 -7.30 1.50 -5.77
C HIS A 196 -6.89 1.69 -7.23
N ASN A 197 -5.76 2.35 -7.41
CA ASN A 197 -5.20 2.54 -8.74
C ASN A 197 -4.54 1.23 -9.18
N GLN A 198 -5.07 0.63 -10.24
CA GLN A 198 -4.54 -0.61 -10.85
C GLN A 198 -4.28 -0.39 -12.33
N SER A 199 -3.39 -1.19 -12.93
CA SER A 199 -3.09 -1.15 -14.35
C SER A 199 -2.81 -2.54 -14.89
N PHE A 200 -2.88 -2.70 -16.22
CA PHE A 200 -2.48 -3.97 -16.84
C PHE A 200 -1.02 -4.37 -16.53
N ILE A 201 -0.14 -3.40 -16.20
CA ILE A 201 1.25 -3.66 -15.83
C ILE A 201 1.35 -4.21 -14.40
N THR A 202 0.49 -3.73 -13.50
CA THR A 202 0.44 -4.25 -12.11
C THR A 202 -0.20 -5.63 -12.06
N ASP A 203 -1.17 -5.88 -12.94
CA ASP A 203 -1.98 -7.10 -12.95
C ASP A 203 -1.38 -8.21 -13.81
N TYR A 204 -0.43 -7.88 -14.69
CA TYR A 204 0.28 -8.86 -15.50
C TYR A 204 1.21 -9.71 -14.62
N TYR A 205 1.08 -11.04 -14.73
CA TYR A 205 1.94 -11.99 -14.03
C TYR A 205 3.08 -12.46 -14.92
N PHE A 206 4.29 -12.45 -14.39
CA PHE A 206 5.49 -12.97 -15.03
C PHE A 206 6.18 -13.94 -14.06
N LEU A 207 6.43 -15.18 -14.50
CA LEU A 207 7.06 -16.24 -13.70
C LEU A 207 6.37 -16.50 -12.34
N GLY A 208 5.06 -16.31 -12.25
CA GLY A 208 4.27 -16.61 -11.04
C GLY A 208 4.13 -15.46 -10.05
N PHE A 209 4.58 -14.24 -10.38
CA PHE A 209 4.40 -13.06 -9.55
C PHE A 209 4.11 -11.80 -10.38
N PRO A 210 3.57 -10.73 -9.78
CA PRO A 210 3.28 -9.49 -10.49
C PRO A 210 4.50 -8.90 -11.20
N PHE A 211 4.33 -8.51 -12.48
CA PHE A 211 5.41 -8.07 -13.35
C PHE A 211 6.14 -6.85 -12.82
N HIS A 212 5.42 -5.90 -12.21
CA HIS A 212 6.06 -4.73 -11.63
C HIS A 212 7.08 -5.09 -10.53
N TYR A 213 6.84 -6.15 -9.74
CA TYR A 213 7.84 -6.65 -8.79
C TYR A 213 9.03 -7.29 -9.50
N PHE A 214 8.80 -8.04 -10.59
CA PHE A 214 9.90 -8.56 -11.42
C PHE A 214 10.75 -7.42 -11.97
N TYR A 215 10.09 -6.39 -12.51
CA TYR A 215 10.77 -5.24 -13.08
C TYR A 215 11.68 -4.59 -12.04
N THR A 216 11.13 -4.25 -10.87
CA THR A 216 11.86 -3.50 -9.85
C THR A 216 12.93 -4.33 -9.12
N ALA A 217 12.66 -5.60 -8.83
CA ALA A 217 13.55 -6.42 -8.00
C ALA A 217 14.62 -7.15 -8.82
N VAL A 218 14.28 -7.62 -10.03
CA VAL A 218 15.15 -8.50 -10.83
C VAL A 218 15.68 -7.79 -12.06
N PHE A 219 14.79 -7.24 -12.90
CA PHE A 219 15.21 -6.62 -14.16
C PHE A 219 16.14 -5.43 -13.92
N LEU A 220 15.80 -4.53 -12.99
CA LEU A 220 16.67 -3.37 -12.68
C LEU A 220 18.06 -3.80 -12.17
N LEU A 221 18.14 -4.91 -11.43
CA LEU A 221 19.42 -5.45 -10.97
C LEU A 221 20.26 -5.99 -12.14
N ILE A 222 19.64 -6.78 -13.02
CA ILE A 222 20.29 -7.31 -14.24
C ILE A 222 20.76 -6.14 -15.12
N LEU A 223 19.90 -5.14 -15.31
CA LEU A 223 20.23 -3.93 -16.05
C LEU A 223 21.46 -3.23 -15.44
N PHE A 224 21.48 -3.04 -14.11
CA PHE A 224 22.61 -2.41 -13.43
C PHE A 224 23.92 -3.17 -13.63
N VAL A 225 23.91 -4.49 -13.43
CA VAL A 225 25.10 -5.35 -13.67
C VAL A 225 25.53 -5.27 -15.15
N GLY A 226 24.57 -5.28 -16.07
CA GLY A 226 24.84 -5.13 -17.51
C GLY A 226 25.47 -3.78 -17.87
N LEU A 227 25.00 -2.68 -17.26
CA LEU A 227 25.58 -1.35 -17.44
C LEU A 227 27.02 -1.29 -16.90
N CYS A 228 27.30 -1.91 -15.76
CA CYS A 228 28.64 -2.00 -15.19
C CYS A 228 29.58 -2.82 -16.09
N LEU A 229 29.12 -3.98 -16.58
CA LEU A 229 29.89 -4.79 -17.52
C LEU A 229 30.18 -4.04 -18.82
N TYR A 230 29.16 -3.37 -19.38
CA TYR A 230 29.32 -2.55 -20.58
C TYR A 230 30.31 -1.41 -20.35
N TYR A 231 30.26 -0.76 -19.18
CA TYR A 231 31.24 0.27 -18.82
C TYR A 231 32.67 -0.28 -18.90
N CYS A 232 32.97 -1.40 -18.22
CA CYS A 232 34.31 -2.00 -18.23
C CYS A 232 34.79 -2.33 -19.64
N ILE A 233 33.94 -2.99 -20.45
CA ILE A 233 34.27 -3.34 -21.84
C ILE A 233 34.54 -2.08 -22.67
N ALA A 234 33.68 -1.06 -22.56
CA ALA A 234 33.80 0.17 -23.33
C ALA A 234 35.05 0.96 -22.95
N THR A 235 35.40 1.00 -21.66
CA THR A 235 36.63 1.67 -21.18
C THR A 235 37.89 0.94 -21.63
N ASP A 236 37.92 -0.39 -21.57
CA ASP A 236 39.08 -1.18 -22.01
C ASP A 236 39.35 -0.97 -23.51
N ILE A 237 38.29 -0.99 -24.33
CA ILE A 237 38.39 -0.70 -25.77
C ILE A 237 38.92 0.71 -26.00
N ALA A 238 38.46 1.70 -25.23
CA ALA A 238 38.93 3.08 -25.37
C ALA A 238 40.40 3.23 -24.94
N MET A 239 40.84 2.55 -23.87
CA MET A 239 42.22 2.57 -23.40
C MET A 239 43.17 1.94 -24.42
N LYS A 240 42.79 0.81 -25.02
CA LYS A 240 43.54 0.17 -26.12
C LYS A 240 43.66 1.10 -27.34
N LYS A 241 42.56 1.73 -27.74
CA LYS A 241 42.55 2.69 -28.87
C LYS A 241 43.44 3.91 -28.64
N LEU A 242 43.64 4.31 -27.39
CA LEU A 242 44.50 5.44 -27.01
C LEU A 242 45.96 5.04 -26.72
N GLY A 243 46.31 3.76 -26.86
CA GLY A 243 47.66 3.26 -26.61
C GLY A 243 48.10 3.34 -25.15
N ILE A 244 47.13 3.31 -24.20
CA ILE A 244 47.40 3.43 -22.76
C ILE A 244 47.73 2.06 -22.13
N VAL A 245 47.29 0.97 -22.76
CA VAL A 245 47.52 -0.40 -22.31
C VAL A 245 48.12 -1.17 -23.49
N GLU A 246 49.25 -1.84 -23.27
CA GLU A 246 49.89 -2.73 -24.26
C GLU A 246 49.06 -4.02 -24.46
N ASP A 247 49.13 -4.60 -25.66
CA ASP A 247 48.27 -5.70 -26.14
C ASP A 247 48.20 -6.94 -25.23
#